data_AF-A0A7J7I9V3-F1
#
_entry.id   AF-A0A7J7I9V3-F1
#
_cell.length_a   1.000
_cell.length_b   1.000
_cell.length_c   1.000
_cell.angle_alpha   90.00
_cell.angle_beta   90.00
_cell.angle_gamma   90.00
#
_symmetry.space_group_name_H-M   'P 1'
#
loop_
_entity.id
_entity.type
_entity.pdbx_description
1 polymer ?
#
loop_
_entity_poly.entity_id
_entity_poly.type
_entity_poly.pdbx_seq_one_letter_code
_entity_poly.pdbx_strand_id
1 'polypeptide(L)'
;VRYLEKAVFNLDYGQLKLVFHALEERKQVIENAPHLCNALPCMTPCFNWFEAVYFWMGLKLYDLVAGPRLLHLSRYYSAQESVELFPTLARKGKDRALKGTVVYYDGQMNDLRVNVGLACSAALAGAAVLNHAEVISFLKDEGCDRINGAHIRDNLTGKEFDAYAKVVVNAAGPFCDSVRKMLTMMQNL
;
A
#
# COMPACT_ATOMS: atom_id res chain seq x y z
N VAL A 1 -5.00 10.79 -7.63
CA VAL A 1 -5.24 11.75 -8.74
C VAL A 1 -4.16 11.69 -9.81
N ARG A 2 -2.87 11.87 -9.50
CA ARG A 2 -1.76 11.90 -10.50
C ARG A 2 -1.69 10.72 -11.49
N TYR A 3 -1.98 9.50 -11.05
CA TYR A 3 -1.98 8.32 -11.94
C TYR A 3 -3.19 8.27 -12.87
N LEU A 4 -4.37 8.64 -12.38
CA LEU A 4 -5.57 8.76 -13.20
C LEU A 4 -5.43 9.93 -14.20
N GLU A 5 -4.83 11.03 -13.76
CA GLU A 5 -4.49 12.16 -14.62
C GLU A 5 -3.59 11.72 -15.78
N LYS A 6 -2.48 11.02 -15.50
CA LYS A 6 -1.63 10.45 -16.56
C LYS A 6 -2.39 9.45 -17.45
N ALA A 7 -3.19 8.56 -16.87
CA ALA A 7 -3.96 7.58 -17.63
C ALA A 7 -4.94 8.25 -18.62
N VAL A 8 -5.61 9.32 -18.19
CA VAL A 8 -6.61 10.05 -19.00
C VAL A 8 -5.94 10.99 -20.00
N PHE A 9 -5.01 11.84 -19.55
CA PHE A 9 -4.39 12.85 -20.42
C PHE A 9 -3.34 12.28 -21.38
N ASN A 10 -2.68 11.18 -21.01
CA ASN A 10 -1.68 10.53 -21.87
C ASN A 10 -2.21 9.23 -22.51
N LEU A 11 -3.49 8.89 -22.34
CA LEU A 11 -4.12 7.66 -22.86
C LEU A 11 -3.32 6.39 -22.51
N ASP A 12 -2.73 6.36 -21.31
CA ASP A 12 -1.89 5.25 -20.86
C ASP A 12 -2.76 4.13 -20.26
N TYR A 13 -3.02 3.11 -21.07
CA TYR A 13 -3.80 1.93 -20.67
C TYR A 13 -3.17 1.17 -19.50
N GLY A 14 -1.83 1.12 -19.41
CA GLY A 14 -1.13 0.45 -18.33
C GLY A 14 -1.39 1.13 -16.99
N GLN A 15 -1.35 2.47 -16.97
CA GLN A 15 -1.69 3.26 -15.78
C GLN A 15 -3.17 3.13 -15.43
N LEU A 16 -4.06 3.08 -16.43
CA LEU A 16 -5.48 2.88 -16.19
C LEU A 16 -5.77 1.53 -15.52
N LYS A 17 -5.14 0.46 -16.00
CA LYS A 17 -5.26 -0.88 -15.40
C LYS A 17 -4.74 -0.89 -13.96
N LEU A 18 -3.60 -0.23 -13.71
CA LEU A 18 -3.06 -0.09 -12.36
C LEU A 18 -4.03 0.64 -11.42
N VAL A 19 -4.68 1.71 -11.88
CA VAL A 19 -5.69 2.43 -11.09
C VAL A 19 -6.86 1.50 -10.75
N PHE A 20 -7.40 0.76 -11.72
CA PHE A 20 -8.50 -0.16 -11.43
C PHE A 20 -8.13 -1.26 -10.43
N HIS A 21 -6.95 -1.86 -10.59
CA HIS A 21 -6.46 -2.87 -9.65
C HIS A 21 -6.27 -2.27 -8.25
N ALA A 22 -5.65 -1.10 -8.14
CA ALA A 22 -5.43 -0.45 -6.84
C ALA A 22 -6.75 -0.10 -6.13
N LEU A 23 -7.79 0.30 -6.87
CA LEU A 23 -9.12 0.58 -6.30
C LEU A 23 -9.81 -0.68 -5.78
N GLU A 24 -9.68 -1.78 -6.51
CA GLU A 24 -10.21 -3.08 -6.12
C GLU A 24 -9.50 -3.60 -4.85
N GLU A 25 -8.17 -3.64 -4.87
CA GLU A 25 -7.35 -4.08 -3.72
C GLU A 25 -7.63 -3.23 -2.47
N ARG A 26 -7.76 -1.91 -2.62
CA ARG A 26 -8.10 -1.03 -1.48
C ARG A 26 -9.42 -1.43 -0.83
N LYS A 27 -10.45 -1.73 -1.64
CA LYS A 27 -11.75 -2.17 -1.12
C LYS A 27 -11.61 -3.50 -0.39
N GLN A 28 -10.94 -4.48 -1.00
CA GLN A 28 -10.76 -5.81 -0.41
C GLN A 28 -9.96 -5.75 0.91
N VAL A 29 -8.90 -4.96 0.99
CA VAL A 29 -8.11 -4.81 2.22
C VAL A 29 -8.95 -4.20 3.35
N ILE A 30 -9.81 -3.22 3.05
CA ILE A 30 -10.73 -2.63 4.03
C ILE A 30 -11.79 -3.65 4.47
N GLU A 31 -12.33 -4.44 3.55
CA GLU A 31 -13.32 -5.50 3.87
C GLU A 31 -12.71 -6.64 4.68
N ASN A 32 -11.46 -7.02 4.41
CA ASN A 32 -10.76 -8.11 5.11
C ASN A 32 -10.33 -7.71 6.53
N ALA A 33 -9.95 -6.44 6.74
CA ALA A 33 -9.45 -5.96 8.03
C ALA A 33 -10.07 -4.61 8.43
N PRO A 34 -11.41 -4.52 8.59
CA PRO A 34 -12.09 -3.24 8.86
C PRO A 34 -11.73 -2.62 10.22
N HIS A 35 -11.13 -3.40 11.12
CA HIS A 35 -10.62 -2.94 12.40
C HIS A 35 -9.21 -2.32 12.32
N LEU A 36 -8.52 -2.45 11.18
CA LEU A 36 -7.18 -1.93 10.92
C LEU A 36 -7.11 -1.00 9.69
N CYS A 37 -8.12 -1.10 8.82
CA CYS A 37 -8.21 -0.40 7.55
C CYS A 37 -9.58 0.29 7.46
N ASN A 38 -9.58 1.58 7.14
CA ASN A 38 -10.80 2.36 7.07
C ASN A 38 -10.73 3.42 5.96
N ALA A 39 -11.90 3.91 5.56
CA ALA A 39 -11.98 5.08 4.69
C ALA A 39 -11.52 6.32 5.47
N LEU A 40 -10.73 7.17 4.81
CA LEU A 40 -10.22 8.43 5.34
C LEU A 40 -10.69 9.58 4.42
N PRO A 41 -11.48 10.54 4.93
CA PRO A 41 -11.82 11.73 4.18
C PRO A 41 -10.60 12.66 4.06
N CYS A 42 -10.24 13.00 2.84
CA CYS A 42 -9.17 13.95 2.50
C CYS A 42 -9.81 15.24 1.97
N MET A 43 -9.59 16.34 2.68
CA MET A 43 -10.14 17.65 2.33
C MET A 43 -9.08 18.53 1.67
N THR A 44 -9.32 18.96 0.43
CA THR A 44 -8.44 19.85 -0.33
C THR A 44 -9.02 21.26 -0.40
N PRO A 45 -8.39 22.26 0.26
CA PRO A 45 -8.85 23.65 0.20
C PRO A 45 -8.58 24.28 -1.17
N CYS A 46 -9.56 25.01 -1.69
CA CYS A 46 -9.49 25.73 -2.95
C CYS A 46 -9.57 27.25 -2.70
N PHE A 47 -8.55 28.00 -3.11
CA PHE A 47 -8.46 29.44 -2.87
C PHE A 47 -8.87 30.28 -4.08
N ASN A 48 -9.28 29.65 -5.16
CA ASN A 48 -9.91 30.32 -6.30
C ASN A 48 -11.00 29.43 -6.94
N TRP A 49 -11.94 30.03 -7.67
CA TRP A 49 -13.08 29.31 -8.24
C TRP A 49 -12.69 28.34 -9.36
N PHE A 50 -11.67 28.67 -10.15
CA PHE A 50 -11.18 27.78 -11.20
C PHE A 50 -10.63 26.47 -10.62
N GLU A 51 -9.83 26.57 -9.56
CA GLU A 51 -9.31 25.44 -8.80
C GLU A 51 -10.42 24.57 -8.21
N ALA A 52 -11.45 25.20 -7.61
CA ALA A 52 -12.60 24.48 -7.07
C ALA A 52 -13.33 23.67 -8.15
N VAL A 53 -13.61 24.29 -9.30
CA VAL A 53 -14.26 23.61 -10.44
C VAL A 53 -13.36 22.51 -11.00
N TYR A 54 -12.08 22.79 -11.20
CA TYR A 54 -11.10 21.81 -11.72
C TYR A 54 -11.03 20.56 -10.85
N PHE A 55 -10.82 20.71 -9.54
CA PHE A 55 -10.74 19.57 -8.65
C PHE A 55 -12.08 18.85 -8.49
N TRP A 56 -13.19 19.58 -8.43
CA TRP A 56 -14.51 18.97 -8.33
C TRP A 56 -14.82 18.10 -9.56
N MET A 57 -14.56 18.60 -10.76
CA MET A 57 -14.72 17.82 -12.01
C MET A 57 -13.80 16.60 -12.05
N GLY A 58 -12.53 16.76 -11.66
CA GLY A 58 -11.57 15.65 -11.60
C GLY A 58 -12.00 14.56 -10.62
N LEU A 59 -12.55 14.94 -9.47
CA LEU A 59 -13.07 14.00 -8.47
C LEU A 59 -14.38 13.34 -8.93
N LYS A 60 -15.24 14.04 -9.67
CA LYS A 60 -16.45 13.42 -10.25
C LYS A 60 -16.10 12.40 -11.32
N LEU A 61 -15.08 12.68 -12.14
CA LEU A 61 -14.53 11.69 -13.07
C LEU A 61 -13.95 10.50 -12.32
N TYR A 62 -13.23 10.73 -11.22
CA TYR A 62 -12.72 9.64 -10.38
C TYR A 62 -13.85 8.80 -9.75
N ASP A 63 -14.90 9.42 -9.22
CA ASP A 63 -16.08 8.73 -8.67
C ASP A 63 -16.70 7.79 -9.73
N LEU A 64 -16.82 8.28 -10.98
CA LEU A 64 -17.34 7.50 -12.10
C LEU A 64 -16.44 6.31 -12.44
N VAL A 65 -15.12 6.53 -12.50
CA VAL A 65 -14.14 5.48 -12.79
C VAL A 65 -14.09 4.44 -11.67
N ALA A 66 -14.20 4.86 -10.42
CA ALA A 66 -14.20 3.95 -9.27
C ALA A 66 -15.47 3.09 -9.21
N GLY A 67 -16.62 3.64 -9.58
CA GLY A 67 -17.89 2.92 -9.64
C GLY A 67 -18.19 2.14 -8.35
N PRO A 68 -18.40 0.81 -8.41
CA PRO A 68 -18.74 0.00 -7.22
C PRO A 68 -17.58 -0.21 -6.22
N ARG A 69 -16.38 0.30 -6.55
CA ARG A 69 -15.17 0.25 -5.71
C ARG A 69 -14.96 1.54 -4.91
N LEU A 70 -15.90 2.48 -5.04
CA LEU A 70 -15.84 3.75 -4.34
C LEU A 70 -16.19 3.54 -2.87
N LEU A 71 -15.39 4.14 -1.98
CA LEU A 71 -15.66 4.13 -0.55
C LEU A 71 -16.86 5.03 -0.23
N HIS A 72 -16.77 6.29 -0.67
CA HIS A 72 -17.83 7.30 -0.54
C HIS A 72 -17.74 8.30 -1.69
N LEU A 73 -18.88 8.90 -2.05
CA LEU A 73 -18.95 9.92 -3.09
C LEU A 73 -18.16 11.17 -2.70
N SER A 74 -17.40 11.71 -3.64
CA SER A 74 -16.75 13.01 -3.47
C SER A 74 -17.77 14.13 -3.31
N ARG A 75 -17.44 15.15 -2.52
CA ARG A 75 -18.30 16.28 -2.21
C ARG A 75 -17.54 17.59 -2.29
N TYR A 76 -18.24 18.64 -2.69
CA TYR A 76 -17.79 20.01 -2.49
C TYR A 76 -18.47 20.57 -1.25
N TYR A 77 -17.71 21.29 -0.43
CA TYR A 77 -18.21 22.09 0.68
C TYR A 77 -17.89 23.55 0.42
N SER A 78 -18.86 24.42 0.68
CA SER A 78 -18.67 25.87 0.66
C SER A 78 -17.65 26.28 1.71
N ALA A 79 -17.04 27.47 1.55
CA ALA A 79 -16.05 27.97 2.49
C ALA A 79 -16.56 28.04 3.94
N GLN A 80 -17.87 28.30 4.13
CA GLN A 80 -18.49 28.31 5.45
C GLN A 80 -18.57 26.90 6.05
N GLU A 81 -19.15 25.94 5.32
CA GLU A 81 -19.25 24.54 5.75
C GLU A 81 -17.86 23.93 6.04
N SER A 82 -16.86 24.24 5.21
CA SER A 82 -15.48 23.77 5.40
C SER A 82 -14.89 24.22 6.74
N VAL A 83 -15.14 25.48 7.14
CA VAL A 83 -14.64 26.05 8.40
C VAL A 83 -15.43 25.53 9.60
N GLU A 84 -16.71 25.22 9.43
CA GLU A 84 -17.51 24.57 10.48
C GLU A 84 -17.02 23.14 10.76
N LEU A 85 -16.69 22.38 9.70
CA LEU A 85 -16.13 21.02 9.82
C LEU A 85 -14.68 21.02 10.33
N PHE A 86 -13.87 21.99 9.90
CA PHE A 86 -12.46 22.12 10.27
C PHE A 86 -12.14 23.55 10.71
N PRO A 87 -12.35 23.89 12.01
CA PRO A 87 -12.19 25.25 12.51
C PRO A 87 -10.78 25.84 12.34
N THR A 88 -9.77 24.98 12.27
CA THR A 88 -8.36 25.34 12.08
C THR A 88 -7.98 25.51 10.60
N LEU A 89 -8.91 25.28 9.67
CA LEU A 89 -8.66 25.43 8.24
C LEU A 89 -8.30 26.87 7.89
N ALA A 90 -7.27 27.02 7.07
CA ALA A 90 -6.83 28.33 6.61
C ALA A 90 -7.94 29.01 5.77
N ARG A 91 -8.44 30.15 6.27
CA ARG A 91 -9.44 30.97 5.57
C ARG A 91 -8.86 31.78 4.41
N LYS A 92 -7.53 31.93 4.38
CA LYS A 92 -6.77 32.63 3.35
C LYS A 92 -5.48 31.89 3.02
N GLY A 93 -5.06 31.93 1.76
CA GLY A 93 -3.78 31.39 1.30
C GLY A 93 -3.21 32.26 0.18
N LYS A 94 -1.96 32.72 0.34
CA LYS A 94 -1.26 33.60 -0.63
C LYS A 94 -2.18 34.72 -1.16
N ASP A 95 -2.72 35.51 -0.23
CA ASP A 95 -3.63 36.66 -0.46
C ASP A 95 -5.02 36.35 -1.03
N ARG A 96 -5.37 35.07 -1.23
CA ARG A 96 -6.70 34.67 -1.72
C ARG A 96 -7.55 34.07 -0.61
N ALA A 97 -8.84 34.41 -0.61
CA ALA A 97 -9.81 33.84 0.32
C ALA A 97 -10.22 32.42 -0.10
N LEU A 98 -10.44 31.55 0.88
CA LEU A 98 -11.01 30.22 0.66
C LEU A 98 -12.33 30.33 -0.10
N LYS A 99 -12.48 29.57 -1.18
CA LYS A 99 -13.74 29.47 -1.96
C LYS A 99 -14.54 28.23 -1.60
N GLY A 100 -13.90 27.25 -1.00
CA GLY A 100 -14.49 26.01 -0.52
C GLY A 100 -13.45 24.91 -0.49
N THR A 101 -13.90 23.70 -0.25
CA THR A 101 -13.04 22.52 -0.25
C THR A 101 -13.70 21.42 -1.04
N VAL A 102 -12.89 20.63 -1.73
CA VAL A 102 -13.35 19.33 -2.23
C VAL A 102 -12.91 18.24 -1.27
N VAL A 103 -13.77 17.26 -1.05
CA VAL A 103 -13.51 16.11 -0.19
C VAL A 103 -13.63 14.85 -1.03
N TYR A 104 -12.61 14.02 -0.97
CA TYR A 104 -12.62 12.67 -1.52
C TYR A 104 -12.19 11.69 -0.43
N TYR A 105 -12.45 10.40 -0.64
CA TYR A 105 -12.11 9.37 0.32
C TYR A 105 -10.98 8.50 -0.22
N ASP A 106 -9.98 8.28 0.63
CA ASP A 106 -8.93 7.30 0.39
C ASP A 106 -8.91 6.22 1.47
N GLY A 107 -8.03 5.22 1.33
CA GLY A 107 -7.81 4.19 2.32
C GLY A 107 -6.73 4.61 3.32
N GLN A 108 -7.02 4.45 4.61
CA GLN A 108 -6.03 4.45 5.68
C GLN A 108 -5.87 3.03 6.20
N MET A 109 -4.63 2.67 6.54
CA MET A 109 -4.27 1.34 7.02
C MET A 109 -3.24 1.47 8.15
N ASN A 110 -3.42 0.68 9.21
CA ASN A 110 -2.36 0.42 10.19
C ASN A 110 -1.44 -0.67 9.64
N ASP A 111 -0.35 -0.26 8.98
CA ASP A 111 0.59 -1.13 8.28
C ASP A 111 1.21 -2.22 9.17
N LEU A 112 1.69 -1.84 10.36
CA LEU A 112 2.29 -2.76 11.32
C LEU A 112 1.30 -3.83 11.76
N ARG A 113 0.08 -3.42 12.13
CA ARG A 113 -0.95 -4.34 12.63
C ARG A 113 -1.47 -5.27 11.55
N VAL A 114 -1.61 -4.79 10.31
CA VAL A 114 -2.03 -5.64 9.18
C VAL A 114 -0.99 -6.72 8.91
N ASN A 115 0.30 -6.39 8.92
CA ASN A 115 1.36 -7.37 8.72
C ASN A 115 1.39 -8.43 9.82
N VAL A 116 1.24 -8.03 11.09
CA VAL A 116 1.14 -8.99 12.21
C VAL A 116 -0.13 -9.83 12.09
N GLY A 117 -1.26 -9.22 11.76
CA GLY A 117 -2.53 -9.92 11.54
C GLY A 117 -2.44 -10.97 10.43
N LEU A 118 -1.76 -10.65 9.33
CA LEU A 118 -1.50 -11.59 8.24
C LEU A 118 -0.64 -12.78 8.71
N ALA A 119 0.44 -12.52 9.44
CA ALA A 119 1.30 -13.56 10.01
C ALA A 119 0.53 -14.48 10.99
N CYS A 120 -0.27 -13.90 11.88
CA CYS A 120 -1.13 -14.66 12.80
C CYS A 120 -2.18 -15.49 12.05
N SER A 121 -2.77 -14.93 10.99
CA SER A 121 -3.80 -15.62 10.18
C SER A 121 -3.19 -16.82 9.44
N ALA A 122 -1.97 -16.68 8.91
CA ALA A 122 -1.23 -17.78 8.32
C ALA A 122 -0.92 -18.88 9.35
N ALA A 123 -0.51 -18.51 10.57
CA ALA A 123 -0.27 -19.46 11.65
C ALA A 123 -1.55 -20.22 12.05
N LEU A 124 -2.69 -19.53 12.14
CA LEU A 124 -4.00 -20.15 12.38
C LEU A 124 -4.41 -21.11 11.26
N ALA A 125 -4.00 -20.84 10.02
CA ALA A 125 -4.18 -21.73 8.87
C ALA A 125 -3.17 -22.89 8.82
N GLY A 126 -2.28 -23.02 9.80
CA GLY A 126 -1.32 -24.13 9.92
C GLY A 126 0.07 -23.84 9.37
N ALA A 127 0.39 -22.61 8.99
CA ALA A 127 1.75 -22.24 8.59
C ALA A 127 2.68 -22.13 9.81
N ALA A 128 3.92 -22.59 9.67
CA ALA A 128 4.98 -22.25 10.61
C ALA A 128 5.44 -20.82 10.34
N VAL A 129 5.38 -19.96 11.36
CA VAL A 129 5.75 -18.53 11.26
C VAL A 129 6.77 -18.23 12.34
N LEU A 130 7.91 -17.66 11.95
CA LEU A 130 9.05 -17.39 12.82
C LEU A 130 9.45 -15.92 12.65
N ASN A 131 9.61 -15.22 13.77
CA ASN A 131 10.29 -13.92 13.83
C ASN A 131 11.68 -14.10 14.45
N HIS A 132 12.55 -13.10 14.30
CA HIS A 132 13.96 -13.17 14.73
C HIS A 132 14.73 -14.38 14.15
N ALA A 133 14.24 -14.96 13.05
CA ALA A 133 14.84 -16.06 12.33
C ALA A 133 15.44 -15.54 11.03
N GLU A 134 16.76 -15.43 10.97
CA GLU A 134 17.50 -14.87 9.84
C GLU A 134 17.99 -15.99 8.92
N VAL A 135 17.70 -15.89 7.63
CA VAL A 135 18.31 -16.75 6.62
C VAL A 135 19.74 -16.28 6.39
N ILE A 136 20.72 -17.11 6.74
CA ILE A 136 22.15 -16.77 6.60
C ILE A 136 22.81 -17.46 5.39
N SER A 137 22.26 -18.58 4.92
CA SER A 137 22.65 -19.21 3.65
C SER A 137 21.53 -20.10 3.09
N PHE A 138 21.69 -20.56 1.85
CA PHE A 138 20.73 -21.46 1.20
C PHE A 138 21.31 -22.87 1.06
N LEU A 139 20.46 -23.86 1.25
CA LEU A 139 20.79 -25.27 1.03
C LEU A 139 20.54 -25.60 -0.43
N LYS A 140 21.42 -26.43 -1.02
CA LYS A 140 21.35 -26.84 -2.42
C LYS A 140 21.48 -28.36 -2.53
N ASP A 141 20.85 -28.92 -3.56
CA ASP A 141 21.03 -30.33 -3.88
C ASP A 141 22.45 -30.62 -4.39
N GLU A 142 22.98 -31.80 -4.08
CA GLU A 142 24.26 -32.21 -4.63
C GLU A 142 24.15 -32.41 -6.15
N GLY A 143 25.07 -31.81 -6.91
CA GLY A 143 25.18 -32.00 -8.36
C GLY A 143 24.17 -31.22 -9.22
N CYS A 144 23.15 -30.60 -8.63
CA CYS A 144 22.30 -29.63 -9.32
C CYS A 144 22.19 -28.39 -8.45
N ASP A 145 22.56 -27.21 -8.96
CA ASP A 145 22.61 -25.91 -8.24
C ASP A 145 21.21 -25.39 -7.80
N ARG A 146 20.27 -26.30 -7.57
CA ARG A 146 18.89 -26.08 -7.16
C ARG A 146 18.82 -25.91 -5.66
N ILE A 147 18.17 -24.83 -5.23
CA ILE A 147 17.87 -24.55 -3.82
C ILE A 147 16.82 -25.54 -3.32
N ASN A 148 17.09 -26.19 -2.18
CA ASN A 148 16.19 -27.14 -1.52
C ASN A 148 15.88 -26.78 -0.06
N GLY A 149 16.32 -25.60 0.41
CA GLY A 149 16.11 -25.14 1.77
C GLY A 149 16.92 -23.91 2.13
N ALA A 150 16.92 -23.57 3.41
CA ALA A 150 17.69 -22.47 3.98
C ALA A 150 18.31 -22.87 5.31
N HIS A 151 19.50 -22.35 5.57
CA HIS A 151 20.14 -22.39 6.88
C HIS A 151 19.78 -21.10 7.63
N ILE A 152 19.24 -21.26 8.84
CA ILE A 152 18.57 -20.19 9.57
C ILE A 152 19.23 -20.03 10.95
N ARG A 153 19.45 -18.78 11.35
CA ARG A 153 19.88 -18.40 12.69
C ARG A 153 18.72 -17.81 13.49
N ASP A 154 18.49 -18.33 14.69
CA ASP A 154 17.68 -17.67 15.72
C ASP A 154 18.51 -16.55 16.36
N ASN A 155 18.16 -15.30 16.09
CA ASN A 155 18.87 -14.12 16.57
C ASN A 155 18.65 -13.82 18.06
N LEU A 156 17.76 -14.53 18.75
CA LEU A 156 17.60 -14.42 20.20
C LEU A 156 18.57 -15.34 20.96
N THR A 157 18.82 -16.54 20.43
CA THR A 157 19.64 -17.56 21.10
C THR A 157 21.00 -17.81 20.46
N GLY A 158 21.18 -17.39 19.21
CA GLY A 158 22.35 -17.68 18.38
C GLY A 158 22.38 -19.10 17.81
N LYS A 159 21.35 -19.93 18.06
CA LYS A 159 21.27 -21.28 17.52
C LYS A 159 20.96 -21.26 16.04
N GLU A 160 21.52 -22.22 15.31
CA GLU A 160 21.33 -22.37 13.87
C GLU A 160 20.66 -23.71 13.56
N PHE A 161 19.83 -23.74 12.52
CA PHE A 161 19.11 -24.93 12.09
C PHE A 161 18.76 -24.87 10.60
N ASP A 162 18.50 -26.03 10.02
CA ASP A 162 18.12 -26.18 8.62
C ASP A 162 16.61 -26.29 8.45
N ALA A 163 16.08 -25.62 7.41
CA ALA A 163 14.71 -25.73 6.97
C ALA A 163 14.65 -26.13 5.49
N TYR A 164 14.16 -27.33 5.23
CA TYR A 164 14.02 -27.85 3.86
C TYR A 164 12.69 -27.42 3.24
N ALA A 165 12.74 -27.04 1.96
CA ALA A 165 11.57 -26.59 1.21
C ALA A 165 11.69 -26.97 -0.27
N LYS A 166 10.54 -27.28 -0.89
CA LYS A 166 10.47 -27.52 -2.34
C LYS A 166 10.63 -26.24 -3.16
N VAL A 167 10.22 -25.11 -2.58
CA VAL A 167 10.23 -23.79 -3.20
C VAL A 167 10.62 -22.77 -2.14
N VAL A 168 11.48 -21.84 -2.51
CA VAL A 168 11.89 -20.70 -1.69
C VAL A 168 11.49 -19.42 -2.39
N VAL A 169 10.78 -18.53 -1.70
CA VAL A 169 10.34 -17.23 -2.22
C VAL A 169 11.11 -16.11 -1.52
N ASN A 170 11.82 -15.30 -2.30
CA ASN A 170 12.48 -14.10 -1.78
C ASN A 170 11.50 -12.91 -1.78
N ALA A 171 10.95 -12.62 -0.59
CA ALA A 171 10.07 -11.49 -0.34
C ALA A 171 10.69 -10.47 0.65
N ALA A 172 12.01 -10.31 0.64
CA ALA A 172 12.75 -9.50 1.61
C ALA A 172 12.71 -7.97 1.37
N GLY A 173 11.77 -7.49 0.54
CA GLY A 173 11.60 -6.07 0.23
C GLY A 173 12.90 -5.38 -0.23
N PRO A 174 13.36 -4.30 0.44
CA PRO A 174 14.59 -3.62 0.05
C PRO A 174 15.85 -4.49 0.18
N PHE A 175 15.79 -5.59 0.93
CA PHE A 175 16.91 -6.52 1.12
C PHE A 175 16.92 -7.67 0.13
N CYS A 176 15.99 -7.71 -0.85
CA CYS A 176 15.91 -8.78 -1.84
C CYS A 176 17.25 -9.02 -2.57
N ASP A 177 17.99 -7.96 -2.88
CA ASP A 177 19.30 -8.09 -3.53
C ASP A 177 20.38 -8.67 -2.62
N SER A 178 20.38 -8.32 -1.33
CA SER A 178 21.29 -8.90 -0.35
C SER A 178 21.06 -10.41 -0.23
N VAL A 179 19.79 -10.82 -0.12
CA VAL A 179 19.40 -12.24 -0.10
C VAL A 179 19.81 -12.94 -1.39
N ARG A 180 19.60 -12.32 -2.55
CA ARG A 180 20.00 -12.87 -3.86
C ARG A 180 21.51 -13.11 -3.94
N LYS A 181 22.33 -12.20 -3.41
CA LYS A 181 23.81 -12.31 -3.44
C LYS A 181 24.35 -13.42 -2.55
N MET A 182 23.61 -13.87 -1.53
CA MET A 182 23.99 -15.04 -0.72
C MET A 182 24.16 -16.29 -1.57
N LEU A 183 23.44 -16.41 -2.69
CA LEU A 183 23.56 -17.54 -3.62
C LEU A 183 24.87 -17.56 -4.41
N THR A 184 25.53 -16.41 -4.57
CA THR A 184 26.75 -16.25 -5.38
C THR A 184 28.02 -16.35 -4.54
N MET A 185 27.96 -15.99 -3.25
CA MET A 185 29.13 -16.02 -2.36
C MET A 185 29.62 -17.43 -2.03
N MET A 186 28.80 -18.47 -2.17
CA MET A 186 29.19 -19.86 -1.91
C MET A 186 29.92 -20.55 -3.07
N GLN A 187 30.14 -19.90 -4.21
CA GLN A 187 30.89 -20.46 -5.35
C GLN A 187 32.38 -20.07 -5.37
N ASN A 188 32.84 -19.23 -4.44
CA ASN A 188 34.22 -18.71 -4.38
C ASN A 188 35.03 -19.20 -3.17
N LEU A 189 34.61 -20.30 -2.54
CA LEU A 189 35.37 -21.07 -1.54
C LEU A 189 35.51 -22.51 -2.05
#